data_AF-A0A2W0CCM7-F1
#
_entry.id   AF-A0A2W0CCM7-F1
#
_cell.length_a   1.000
_cell.length_b   1.000
_cell.length_c   1.000
_cell.angle_alpha   90.00
_cell.angle_beta   90.00
_cell.angle_gamma   90.00
#
_symmetry.space_group_name_H-M   'P 1'
#
loop_
_entity.id
_entity.type
_entity.pdbx_description
1 polymer ?
#
loop_
_entity_poly.entity_id
_entity_poly.type
_entity_poly.pdbx_seq_one_letter_code
_entity_poly.pdbx_strand_id
1 'polypeptide(L)' 'MCDRGINDREIAERAAGQHLWLLPLSSSYLRKPAFHGFILGFGSTKAEEIPTCVRKLAALLKTN' A
#
# COMPACT_ATOMS: atom_id res chain seq x y z
N MET A 1 -15.93 -11.86 -7.52
CA MET A 1 -14.66 -11.77 -8.26
C MET A 1 -13.55 -11.64 -7.24
N CYS A 2 -12.96 -12.77 -6.84
CA CYS A 2 -11.74 -12.77 -6.03
C CYS A 2 -10.58 -12.68 -7.03
N ASP A 3 -10.11 -11.46 -7.28
CA ASP A 3 -8.97 -11.26 -8.17
C ASP A 3 -7.69 -11.75 -7.47
N ARG A 4 -6.79 -12.31 -8.27
CA ARG A 4 -5.69 -13.16 -7.82
C ARG A 4 -4.69 -12.38 -6.95
N GLY A 5 -4.39 -12.90 -5.78
CA GLY A 5 -3.04 -12.82 -5.20
C GLY A 5 -2.47 -11.44 -4.87
N ILE A 6 -3.29 -10.42 -4.58
CA ILE A 6 -2.75 -9.15 -4.04
C ILE A 6 -2.19 -9.41 -2.64
N ASN A 7 -0.89 -9.63 -2.55
CA ASN A 7 -0.15 -9.68 -1.29
C ASN A 7 0.27 -8.26 -0.92
N ASP A 8 -0.61 -7.55 -0.22
CA ASP A 8 -0.36 -6.20 0.28
C ASP A 8 0.92 -6.10 1.13
N ARG A 9 1.33 -7.16 1.83
CA ARG A 9 2.63 -7.19 2.53
C ARG A 9 3.80 -7.07 1.57
N GLU A 10 3.84 -7.88 0.52
CA GLU A 10 4.92 -7.86 -0.48
C GLU A 10 4.98 -6.51 -1.21
N ILE A 11 3.81 -5.95 -1.52
CA ILE A 11 3.70 -4.63 -2.12
C ILE A 11 4.24 -3.53 -1.18
N ALA A 12 3.94 -3.60 0.12
CA ALA A 12 4.46 -2.66 1.11
C ALA A 12 5.99 -2.76 1.25
N GLU A 13 6.55 -3.97 1.23
CA GLU A 13 8.01 -4.19 1.24
C GLU A 13 8.69 -3.57 0.01
N ARG A 14 8.12 -3.75 -1.19
CA ARG A 14 8.61 -3.10 -2.42
C ARG A 14 8.49 -1.58 -2.39
N ALA A 15 7.39 -1.05 -1.83
CA ALA A 15 7.14 0.38 -1.71
C ALA A 15 8.15 1.07 -0.77
N ALA A 16 8.55 0.40 0.32
CA ALA A 16 9.57 0.90 1.23
C ALA A 16 10.91 1.14 0.51
N GLY A 17 11.29 0.26 -0.42
CA GLY A 17 12.47 0.45 -1.28
C GLY A 17 12.39 1.66 -2.22
N GLN A 18 11.20 2.23 -2.43
CA GLN A 18 10.95 3.42 -3.27
C GLN A 18 10.64 4.68 -2.45
N HIS A 19 10.96 4.67 -1.15
CA HIS A 19 10.63 5.74 -0.20
C HIS A 19 9.12 6.03 -0.12
N LEU A 20 8.29 5.01 -0.29
CA LEU A 20 6.85 5.07 -0.11
C LEU A 20 6.44 4.15 1.03
N TRP A 21 6.12 4.72 2.18
CA TRP A 21 5.68 3.97 3.35
C TRP A 21 4.20 3.60 3.23
N LEU A 22 3.91 2.31 3.18
CA LEU A 22 2.57 1.74 3.17
C LEU A 22 2.44 0.77 4.33
N LEU A 23 1.32 0.78 5.04
CA LEU A 23 1.02 -0.23 6.05
C LEU A 23 0.05 -1.26 5.43
N PRO A 24 0.42 -2.55 5.35
CA PRO A 24 -0.44 -3.57 4.76
C PRO A 24 -1.65 -3.81 5.66
N LEU A 25 -2.85 -3.66 5.12
CA LEU A 25 -4.10 -3.82 5.86
C LEU A 25 -4.28 -5.25 6.37
N SER A 26 -3.80 -6.25 5.62
CA SER A 26 -3.87 -7.65 6.04
C SER A 26 -3.17 -7.93 7.38
N SER A 27 -2.15 -7.14 7.72
CA SER A 27 -1.42 -7.26 9.00
C SER A 27 -2.21 -6.72 10.21
N SER A 28 -3.26 -5.94 9.97
CA SER A 28 -4.06 -5.31 11.02
C SER A 28 -5.23 -6.19 11.50
N TYR A 29 -5.48 -7.33 10.86
CA TYR A 29 -6.53 -8.27 11.26
C TYR A 29 -5.98 -9.37 12.17
N LEU A 30 -6.62 -9.57 13.32
CA LEU A 30 -6.30 -10.66 14.25
C LEU A 30 -6.83 -12.02 13.80
N ARG A 31 -7.84 -12.07 12.93
CA ARG A 31 -8.50 -13.30 12.46
C ARG A 31 -8.74 -13.27 10.96
N LYS A 32 -8.83 -14.45 10.35
CA LYS A 32 -9.12 -14.63 8.92
C LYS A 32 -10.65 -14.59 8.64
N PRO A 33 -11.07 -14.23 7.41
CA PRO A 33 -10.23 -13.75 6.30
C PRO A 33 -9.77 -12.31 6.53
N ALA A 34 -8.48 -12.05 6.29
CA ALA A 34 -7.95 -10.69 6.31
C ALA A 34 -8.29 -10.01 4.98
N PHE A 35 -8.68 -8.74 5.04
CA PHE A 35 -8.83 -7.95 3.82
C PHE A 35 -7.48 -7.43 3.37
N HIS A 36 -7.24 -7.47 2.06
CA HIS A 36 -6.04 -6.90 1.45
C HIS A 36 -6.26 -5.42 1.14
N GLY A 37 -5.24 -4.60 1.40
CA GLY A 37 -5.29 -3.18 1.15
C GLY A 37 -4.14 -2.44 1.81
N PHE A 38 -4.19 -1.11 1.78
CA PHE A 38 -3.17 -0.27 2.39
C PHE A 38 -3.80 0.78 3.28
N ILE A 39 -3.23 0.96 4.46
CA ILE A 39 -3.49 2.11 5.30
C ILE A 39 -2.52 3.21 4.86
N LEU A 40 -3.06 4.37 4.47
CA LEU A 40 -2.28 5.53 4.01
C LEU A 40 -2.20 6.56 5.15
N GLY A 41 -1.01 6.71 5.72
CA GLY A 41 -0.73 7.75 6.72
C GLY A 41 -0.11 8.98 6.08
N PHE A 42 -0.75 10.15 6.22
CA PHE A 42 -0.23 11.44 5.74
C PHE A 42 0.29 12.34 6.86
N GLY A 43 0.44 11.83 8.10
CA GLY A 43 0.79 12.63 9.27
C GLY A 43 2.14 13.36 9.19
N SER A 44 3.03 12.93 8.30
CA SER A 44 4.34 13.54 8.05
C SER A 44 4.54 13.98 6.60
N THR A 45 3.48 14.01 5.79
CA THR A 45 3.52 14.32 4.35
C THR A 45 2.90 15.68 4.10
N LYS A 46 3.59 16.59 3.40
CA LYS A 46 2.98 17.88 3.05
C LYS A 46 1.87 17.68 2.02
N ALA A 47 0.83 18.50 2.06
CA ALA A 47 -0.31 18.40 1.15
C ALA A 47 0.10 18.43 -0.34
N GLU A 48 1.11 19.23 -0.67
CA GLU A 48 1.69 19.35 -2.02
C GLU A 48 2.42 18.08 -2.50
N GLU A 49 2.87 17.23 -1.59
CA GLU A 49 3.59 15.99 -1.89
C GLU A 49 2.63 14.81 -2.10
N ILE A 50 1.42 14.88 -1.55
CA ILE A 50 0.39 13.83 -1.61
C ILE A 50 0.12 13.37 -3.05
N PRO A 51 -0.12 14.26 -4.05
CA PRO A 51 -0.39 13.82 -5.43
C PRO A 51 0.78 13.02 -6.03
N THR A 52 2.02 13.40 -5.71
CA THR A 52 3.21 12.69 -6.18
C THR A 52 3.30 11.29 -5.56
N CYS A 53 3.04 11.16 -4.26
CA CYS A 53 3.00 9.87 -3.56
C CYS A 53 1.90 8.95 -4.13
N VAL A 54 0.71 9.50 -4.42
CA VAL A 54 -0.39 8.74 -5.03
C VAL A 54 -0.02 8.25 -6.44
N ARG A 55 0.68 9.07 -7.24
CA ARG A 55 1.17 8.63 -8.56
C ARG A 55 2.20 7.50 -8.46
N LYS A 56 3.12 7.57 -7.49
CA LYS A 56 4.08 6.49 -7.22
C LYS A 56 3.36 5.20 -6.84
N LEU A 57 2.36 5.27 -5.97
CA LEU A 57 1.52 4.12 -5.61
C LEU A 57 0.82 3.53 -6.85
N ALA A 58 0.19 4.37 -7.67
CA ALA A 58 -0.50 3.92 -8.88
C ALA A 58 0.46 3.23 -9.88
N ALA A 59 1.68 3.74 -10.04
CA ALA A 59 2.71 3.11 -10.88
C ALA A 59 3.11 1.73 -10.32
N LEU A 60 3.31 1.65 -8.99
CA LEU A 60 3.67 0.41 -8.32
C LEU A 60 2.60 -0.68 -8.49
N LEU A 61 1.32 -0.32 -8.35
CA LEU A 61 0.20 -1.25 -8.48
C LEU A 61 -0.03 -1.73 -9.92
N LYS A 62 0.32 -0.94 -10.93
CA LYS A 62 0.22 -1.32 -12.35
C LYS A 62 1.29 -2.30 -12.81
N THR A 63 2.35 -2.48 -12.01
CA THR A 63 3.51 -3.34 -12.36
C THR A 63 3.32 -4.76 -11.80
N ASN A 64 2.09 -5.17 -11.49
CA ASN A 64 1.75 -6.43 -10.81
C ASN A 64 0.60 -7.15 -11.51
#